data_AF-A0A553DYE9-F1
#
_entry.id   AF-A0A553DYE9-F1
#
_cell.length_a   1.000
_cell.length_b   1.000
_cell.length_c   1.000
_cell.angle_alpha   90.00
_cell.angle_beta   90.00
_cell.angle_gamma   90.00
#
_symmetry.space_group_name_H-M   'P 1'
#
loop_
_entity.id
_entity.type
_entity.pdbx_description
1 polymer ?
#
loop_
_entity_poly.entity_id
_entity_poly.type
_entity_poly.pdbx_seq_one_letter_code
_entity_poly.pdbx_strand_id
1 'polypeptide(L)'
;MTDKLIEIIVEKGLLAIIIALAGFWISKYLEIDKQRITLQNKIKETNRDKIYSQIEKQLSNFYYPIYFRLQKDNALWKLSPQLSGSKDALPQETNDIIEKDYILKNHNEILSTIQNNIHFVEIDNELQESINAYIKHVTVYDTIRKINSTSKLNPIDFDAPYPNSFVEIIKARMTILQKKNNELLNEI
;
A
#
# COMPACT_ATOMS: atom_id res chain seq x y z
N MET A 1 -48.30 -5.36 -70.55
CA MET A 1 -47.22 -6.25 -70.07
C MET A 1 -46.12 -5.45 -69.36
N THR A 2 -45.86 -4.22 -69.82
CA THR A 2 -44.93 -3.24 -69.23
C THR A 2 -45.29 -2.79 -67.81
N ASP A 3 -46.56 -2.52 -67.51
CA ASP A 3 -46.95 -1.94 -66.22
C ASP A 3 -46.73 -2.88 -65.02
N LYS A 4 -47.02 -4.17 -65.19
CA LYS A 4 -46.70 -5.21 -64.18
C LYS A 4 -45.20 -5.34 -63.94
N LEU A 5 -44.38 -5.10 -64.97
CA LEU A 5 -42.92 -5.19 -64.85
C LEU A 5 -42.38 -3.99 -64.05
N ILE A 6 -42.93 -2.79 -64.28
CA ILE A 6 -42.59 -1.57 -63.55
C ILE A 6 -42.99 -1.69 -62.08
N GLU A 7 -44.19 -2.20 -61.79
CA GLU A 7 -44.68 -2.42 -60.43
C GLU A 7 -43.77 -3.36 -59.62
N ILE A 8 -43.36 -4.49 -60.22
CA ILE A 8 -42.44 -5.46 -59.60
C ILE A 8 -41.06 -4.85 -59.33
N ILE A 9 -40.55 -4.04 -60.26
CA ILE A 9 -39.24 -3.38 -60.10
C ILE A 9 -39.29 -2.36 -58.97
N VAL A 10 -40.35 -1.56 -58.89
CA VAL A 10 -40.55 -0.56 -57.84
C VAL A 10 -40.68 -1.25 -56.47
N GLU A 11 -41.48 -2.31 -56.37
CA GLU A 11 -41.70 -3.04 -55.12
C GLU A 11 -40.40 -3.69 -54.60
N LYS A 12 -39.65 -4.38 -55.47
CA LYS A 12 -38.37 -5.01 -55.10
C LYS A 12 -37.28 -3.97 -54.81
N GLY A 13 -37.26 -2.85 -55.52
CA GLY A 13 -36.34 -1.74 -55.27
C GLY A 13 -36.60 -1.09 -53.91
N LEU A 14 -37.85 -0.84 -53.56
CA LEU A 14 -38.25 -0.33 -52.24
C LEU A 14 -37.87 -1.30 -51.13
N LEU A 15 -38.11 -2.61 -51.32
CA LEU A 15 -37.74 -3.64 -50.35
C LEU A 15 -36.23 -3.66 -50.10
N ALA A 16 -35.41 -3.56 -51.16
CA ALA A 16 -33.96 -3.50 -51.05
C ALA A 16 -33.48 -2.27 -50.27
N ILE A 17 -34.09 -1.11 -50.49
CA ILE A 17 -33.78 0.13 -49.76
C ILE A 17 -34.11 -0.02 -48.27
N ILE A 18 -35.27 -0.60 -47.94
CA ILE A 18 -35.68 -0.83 -46.56
C ILE A 18 -34.70 -1.76 -45.85
N ILE A 19 -34.29 -2.86 -46.51
CA ILE A 19 -33.31 -3.80 -45.98
C ILE A 19 -31.96 -3.10 -45.75
N ALA A 20 -31.50 -2.27 -46.69
CA ALA A 20 -30.25 -1.53 -46.55
C ALA A 20 -30.29 -0.53 -45.38
N LEU A 21 -31.40 0.20 -45.22
CA LEU A 21 -31.59 1.13 -44.10
C LEU A 21 -31.66 0.41 -42.75
N ALA A 22 -32.36 -0.72 -42.68
CA ALA A 22 -32.42 -1.55 -41.49
C ALA A 22 -31.04 -2.11 -41.12
N GLY A 23 -30.29 -2.61 -42.10
CA GLY A 23 -28.92 -3.10 -41.93
C GLY A 23 -27.97 -2.00 -41.45
N PHE A 24 -28.05 -0.80 -42.02
CA PHE A 24 -27.28 0.37 -41.58
C PHE A 24 -27.60 0.76 -40.13
N TRP A 25 -28.87 0.79 -39.76
CA TRP A 25 -29.29 1.09 -38.39
C TRP A 25 -28.81 0.05 -37.37
N ILE A 26 -28.94 -1.24 -37.70
CA ILE A 26 -28.44 -2.33 -36.86
C ILE A 26 -26.92 -2.24 -36.72
N SER A 27 -26.19 -2.02 -37.82
CA SER A 27 -24.74 -1.87 -37.80
C SER A 27 -24.30 -0.70 -36.91
N LYS A 28 -24.95 0.45 -37.03
CA LYS A 28 -24.67 1.63 -36.20
C LYS A 28 -24.98 1.38 -34.72
N TYR A 29 -26.08 0.68 -34.42
CA TYR A 29 -26.44 0.31 -33.06
C TYR A 29 -25.39 -0.62 -32.42
N LEU A 30 -24.97 -1.66 -33.15
CA LEU A 30 -23.93 -2.59 -32.69
C LEU A 30 -22.57 -1.91 -32.49
N GLU A 31 -22.23 -0.94 -33.34
CA GLU A 31 -21.00 -0.17 -33.19
C GLU A 31 -21.01 0.66 -31.90
N ILE A 32 -22.12 1.35 -31.60
CA ILE A 32 -22.26 2.14 -30.37
C ILE A 32 -22.16 1.24 -29.13
N ASP A 33 -22.82 0.08 -29.13
CA ASP A 33 -22.73 -0.86 -28.01
C ASP A 33 -21.32 -1.42 -27.84
N LYS A 34 -20.62 -1.75 -28.94
CA LYS A 34 -19.22 -2.17 -28.90
C LYS A 34 -18.31 -1.06 -28.35
N GLN A 35 -18.53 0.19 -28.74
CA GLN A 35 -17.78 1.34 -28.21
C GLN A 35 -18.03 1.53 -26.71
N ARG A 36 -19.28 1.37 -26.25
CA ARG A 36 -19.63 1.44 -24.82
C ARG A 36 -18.93 0.35 -24.00
N ILE A 37 -18.98 -0.89 -24.47
CA ILE A 37 -18.30 -2.02 -23.81
C ILE A 37 -16.79 -1.78 -23.76
N THR A 38 -16.20 -1.32 -24.87
CA THR A 38 -14.77 -1.00 -24.94
C THR A 38 -14.39 0.10 -23.95
N LEU A 39 -15.20 1.16 -23.87
CA LEU A 39 -14.98 2.26 -22.93
C LEU A 39 -15.12 1.79 -21.47
N GLN A 40 -16.13 0.98 -21.17
CA GLN A 40 -16.32 0.41 -19.83
C GLN A 40 -15.14 -0.47 -19.41
N ASN A 41 -14.66 -1.33 -20.30
CA ASN A 41 -13.48 -2.15 -20.06
C ASN A 41 -12.23 -1.29 -19.81
N LYS A 42 -12.04 -0.23 -20.61
CA LYS A 42 -10.91 0.69 -20.43
C LYS A 42 -10.97 1.47 -19.11
N ILE A 43 -12.15 1.89 -18.68
CA ILE A 43 -12.36 2.54 -17.38
C ILE A 43 -12.05 1.55 -16.25
N LYS A 44 -12.54 0.30 -16.36
CA LYS A 44 -12.27 -0.75 -15.37
C LYS A 44 -10.78 -1.04 -15.25
N GLU A 45 -10.08 -1.16 -16.38
CA GLU A 45 -8.63 -1.34 -16.46
C GLU A 45 -7.87 -0.16 -15.82
N THR A 46 -8.21 1.07 -16.20
CA THR A 46 -7.58 2.29 -15.65
C THR A 46 -7.78 2.39 -14.13
N ASN A 47 -8.99 2.09 -13.64
CA ASN A 47 -9.27 2.10 -12.20
C ASN A 47 -8.48 1.01 -11.48
N ARG A 48 -8.38 -0.18 -12.08
CA ARG A 48 -7.57 -1.29 -11.54
C ARG A 48 -6.10 -0.88 -11.43
N ASP A 49 -5.54 -0.32 -12.50
CA ASP A 49 -4.13 0.11 -12.53
C ASP A 49 -3.84 1.19 -11.50
N LYS A 50 -4.79 2.12 -11.30
CA LYS A 50 -4.69 3.13 -10.24
C LYS A 50 -4.67 2.52 -8.85
N ILE A 51 -5.57 1.55 -8.57
CA ILE A 51 -5.62 0.85 -7.28
C ILE A 51 -4.33 0.04 -7.06
N TYR A 52 -3.88 -0.68 -8.09
CA TYR A 52 -2.62 -1.43 -8.06
C TYR A 52 -1.45 -0.51 -7.71
N SER A 53 -1.30 0.61 -8.45
CA SER A 53 -0.22 1.57 -8.21
C SER A 53 -0.27 2.19 -6.81
N GLN A 54 -1.46 2.43 -6.27
CA GLN A 54 -1.61 2.94 -4.90
C GLN A 54 -1.16 1.91 -3.86
N ILE A 55 -1.57 0.65 -4.01
CA ILE A 55 -1.16 -0.45 -3.11
C ILE A 55 0.34 -0.68 -3.19
N GLU A 56 0.90 -0.69 -4.41
CA GLU A 56 2.33 -0.85 -4.64
C GLU A 56 3.12 0.25 -3.92
N LYS A 57 2.69 1.51 -4.00
CA LYS A 57 3.32 2.63 -3.29
C LYS A 57 3.23 2.48 -1.77
N GLN A 58 2.07 2.06 -1.24
CA GLN A 58 1.93 1.80 0.20
C GLN A 58 2.88 0.71 0.67
N LEU A 59 2.95 -0.40 -0.06
CA LEU A 59 3.82 -1.53 0.28
C LEU A 59 5.30 -1.13 0.17
N SER A 60 5.72 -0.61 -0.97
CA SER A 60 7.13 -0.33 -1.28
C SER A 60 7.72 0.84 -0.48
N ASN A 61 6.95 1.91 -0.28
CA ASN A 61 7.48 3.14 0.33
C ASN A 61 7.17 3.26 1.82
N PHE A 62 6.16 2.55 2.35
CA PHE A 62 5.76 2.68 3.75
C PHE A 62 5.87 1.36 4.51
N TYR A 63 5.08 0.34 4.15
CA TYR A 63 4.94 -0.86 4.98
C TYR A 63 6.18 -1.76 4.98
N TYR A 64 6.75 -2.10 3.81
CA TYR A 64 7.93 -2.97 3.75
C TYR A 64 9.15 -2.34 4.42
N PRO A 65 9.52 -1.07 4.16
CA PRO A 65 10.67 -0.47 4.81
C PRO A 65 10.52 -0.45 6.34
N ILE A 66 9.34 -0.10 6.87
CA ILE A 66 9.11 -0.11 8.32
C ILE A 66 9.17 -1.55 8.86
N TYR A 67 8.46 -2.49 8.24
CA TYR A 67 8.41 -3.88 8.71
C TYR A 67 9.79 -4.51 8.76
N PHE A 68 10.59 -4.40 7.70
CA PHE A 68 11.93 -4.99 7.69
C PHE A 68 12.85 -4.38 8.73
N ARG A 69 12.72 -3.08 8.99
CA ARG A 69 13.48 -2.41 10.05
C ARG A 69 13.07 -2.90 11.44
N LEU A 70 11.77 -3.06 11.69
CA LEU A 70 11.29 -3.65 12.94
C LEU A 70 11.77 -5.10 13.12
N GLN A 71 11.85 -5.89 12.05
CA GLN A 71 12.43 -7.24 12.12
C GLN A 71 13.93 -7.22 12.44
N LYS A 72 14.68 -6.23 11.93
CA LYS A 72 16.10 -6.04 12.29
C LYS A 72 16.24 -5.74 13.79
N ASP A 73 15.43 -4.84 14.33
CA ASP A 73 15.43 -4.53 15.76
C ASP A 73 15.12 -5.78 16.59
N ASN A 74 14.07 -6.52 16.22
CA ASN A 74 13.70 -7.76 16.91
C ASN A 74 14.83 -8.81 16.87
N ALA A 75 15.57 -8.92 15.77
CA ALA A 75 16.72 -9.82 15.67
C ALA A 75 17.87 -9.38 16.58
N LEU A 76 18.18 -8.08 16.63
CA LEU A 76 19.20 -7.53 17.52
C LEU A 76 18.84 -7.74 19.00
N TRP A 77 17.59 -7.47 19.39
CA TRP A 77 17.12 -7.71 20.75
C TRP A 77 17.16 -9.18 21.15
N LYS A 78 16.88 -10.11 20.23
CA LYS A 78 17.03 -11.56 20.48
C LYS A 78 18.49 -11.99 20.70
N LEU A 79 19.44 -11.26 20.13
CA LEU A 79 20.88 -11.50 20.32
C LEU A 79 21.40 -10.90 21.63
N SER A 80 20.75 -9.86 22.17
CA SER A 80 21.19 -9.18 23.39
C SER A 80 21.48 -10.11 24.60
N PRO A 81 20.59 -11.06 24.95
CA PRO A 81 20.84 -12.04 26.01
C PRO A 81 22.02 -12.99 25.78
N GLN A 82 22.45 -13.15 24.52
CA GLN A 82 23.57 -14.03 24.15
C GLN A 82 24.89 -13.27 24.12
N LEU A 83 24.81 -11.97 23.84
CA LEU A 83 25.96 -11.08 23.83
C LEU A 83 26.34 -10.69 25.26
N SER A 84 25.42 -10.76 26.22
CA SER A 84 25.66 -10.41 27.63
C SER A 84 25.43 -11.59 28.59
N GLY A 85 26.03 -11.52 29.78
CA GLY A 85 25.76 -12.46 30.87
C GLY A 85 24.39 -12.27 31.55
N SER A 86 23.57 -11.34 31.07
CA SER A 86 22.26 -10.94 31.57
C SER A 86 21.21 -11.01 30.46
N LYS A 87 20.01 -11.52 30.75
CA LYS A 87 18.91 -11.60 29.79
C LYS A 87 18.36 -10.24 29.35
N ASP A 88 18.65 -9.18 30.12
CA ASP A 88 17.96 -7.89 29.99
C ASP A 88 18.89 -6.71 29.67
N ALA A 89 20.17 -6.97 29.36
CA ALA A 89 21.12 -5.91 28.99
C ALA A 89 22.15 -6.45 27.99
N LEU A 90 22.76 -5.58 27.19
CA LEU A 90 24.00 -5.87 26.44
C LEU A 90 25.22 -5.70 27.36
N PRO A 91 26.40 -6.26 27.04
CA PRO A 91 27.62 -5.96 27.78
C PRO A 91 27.87 -4.46 27.78
N GLN A 92 28.30 -3.92 28.92
CA GLN A 92 28.39 -2.48 29.16
C GLN A 92 29.23 -1.74 28.09
N GLU A 93 30.24 -2.40 27.52
CA GLU A 93 31.12 -1.87 26.46
C GLU A 93 30.54 -2.01 25.04
N THR A 94 29.65 -2.98 24.82
CA THR A 94 28.97 -3.21 23.53
C THR A 94 27.64 -2.47 23.42
N ASN A 95 27.10 -2.01 24.56
CA ASN A 95 25.77 -1.41 24.67
C ASN A 95 25.68 -0.07 23.93
N ASP A 96 26.63 0.85 24.15
CA ASP A 96 26.55 2.21 23.57
C ASP A 96 26.64 2.22 22.05
N ILE A 97 27.51 1.38 21.46
CA ILE A 97 27.69 1.28 20.01
C ILE A 97 26.46 0.63 19.38
N ILE A 98 25.98 -0.50 19.91
CA ILE A 98 24.80 -1.18 19.35
C ILE A 98 23.58 -0.27 19.46
N GLU A 99 23.39 0.35 20.61
CA GLU A 99 22.25 1.20 20.88
C GLU A 99 22.24 2.44 19.98
N LYS A 100 23.36 3.15 19.87
CA LYS A 100 23.45 4.39 19.08
C LYS A 100 23.52 4.12 17.58
N ASP A 101 24.41 3.22 17.15
CA ASP A 101 24.75 3.07 15.73
C ASP A 101 23.80 2.13 14.99
N TYR A 102 23.07 1.27 15.72
CA TYR A 102 22.13 0.32 15.13
C TYR A 102 20.69 0.58 15.56
N ILE A 103 20.36 0.56 16.86
CA ILE A 103 18.96 0.65 17.33
C ILE A 103 18.38 2.04 17.05
N LEU A 104 19.00 3.10 17.61
CA LEU A 104 18.55 4.47 17.43
C LEU A 104 18.59 4.90 15.96
N LYS A 105 19.64 4.51 15.23
CA LYS A 105 19.74 4.74 13.80
C LYS A 105 18.53 4.13 13.06
N ASN A 106 18.22 2.86 13.33
CA ASN A 106 17.12 2.18 12.66
C ASN A 106 15.75 2.76 13.03
N HIS A 107 15.54 3.12 14.30
CA HIS A 107 14.35 3.83 14.75
C HIS A 107 14.18 5.20 14.05
N ASN A 108 15.25 5.98 13.92
CA ASN A 108 15.23 7.25 13.19
C ASN A 108 14.92 7.07 11.70
N GLU A 109 15.39 5.98 11.09
CA GLU A 109 15.03 5.63 9.72
C GLU A 109 13.56 5.20 9.57
N ILE A 110 12.97 4.54 10.58
CA ILE A 110 11.53 4.30 10.64
C ILE A 110 10.77 5.62 10.73
N LEU A 111 11.15 6.53 11.62
CA LEU A 111 10.53 7.87 11.72
C LEU A 111 10.61 8.63 10.40
N SER A 112 11.76 8.59 9.74
CA SER A 112 11.95 9.22 8.41
C SER A 112 11.03 8.60 7.37
N THR A 113 10.85 7.27 7.39
CA THR A 113 9.92 6.58 6.49
C THR A 113 8.49 7.03 6.73
N ILE A 114 8.06 7.08 8.00
CA ILE A 114 6.73 7.56 8.39
C ILE A 114 6.53 8.99 7.88
N GLN A 115 7.42 9.92 8.25
CA GLN A 115 7.30 11.33 7.89
C GLN A 115 7.20 11.55 6.37
N ASN A 116 8.02 10.84 5.59
CA ASN A 116 8.08 11.06 4.15
C ASN A 116 6.94 10.39 3.38
N ASN A 117 6.38 9.29 3.91
CA ASN A 117 5.49 8.41 3.13
C ASN A 117 4.10 8.24 3.74
N ILE A 118 3.79 8.89 4.87
CA ILE A 118 2.48 8.77 5.54
C ILE A 118 1.30 9.14 4.62
N HIS A 119 1.51 10.07 3.69
CA HIS A 119 0.49 10.52 2.74
C HIS A 119 0.05 9.45 1.72
N PHE A 120 0.80 8.35 1.58
CA PHE A 120 0.37 7.21 0.75
C PHE A 120 -0.63 6.30 1.46
N VAL A 121 -0.76 6.41 2.79
CA VAL A 121 -1.46 5.44 3.62
C VAL A 121 -2.78 6.03 4.13
N GLU A 122 -3.82 5.20 4.14
CA GLU A 122 -5.06 5.51 4.85
C GLU A 122 -4.86 5.27 6.34
N ILE A 123 -4.91 6.35 7.12
CA ILE A 123 -4.72 6.32 8.57
C ILE A 123 -6.08 6.26 9.25
N ASP A 124 -6.32 5.19 10.00
CA ASP A 124 -7.41 5.13 10.97
C ASP A 124 -6.89 5.40 12.39
N ASN A 125 -7.79 5.44 13.37
CA ASN A 125 -7.45 5.77 14.76
C ASN A 125 -6.42 4.80 15.35
N GLU A 126 -6.54 3.50 15.07
CA GLU A 126 -5.62 2.49 15.60
C GLU A 126 -4.19 2.70 15.08
N LEU A 127 -4.03 2.89 13.76
CA LEU A 127 -2.73 3.15 13.17
C LEU A 127 -2.15 4.49 13.64
N GLN A 128 -3.00 5.53 13.73
CA GLN A 128 -2.59 6.85 14.18
C GLN A 128 -2.05 6.81 15.61
N GLU A 129 -2.78 6.16 16.54
CA GLU A 129 -2.37 6.03 17.93
C GLU A 129 -1.06 5.25 18.06
N SER A 130 -0.91 4.17 17.30
CA SER A 130 0.30 3.36 17.32
C SER A 130 1.53 4.12 16.77
N ILE A 131 1.35 4.87 15.68
CA ILE A 131 2.38 5.76 15.12
C ILE A 131 2.76 6.85 16.13
N ASN A 132 1.79 7.49 16.77
CA ASN A 132 2.05 8.54 17.76
C ASN A 132 2.82 8.01 18.96
N ALA A 133 2.45 6.82 19.47
CA ALA A 133 3.16 6.16 20.55
C ALA A 133 4.61 5.82 20.14
N TYR A 134 4.82 5.36 18.91
CA TYR A 134 6.16 5.08 18.38
C TYR A 134 7.01 6.35 18.25
N ILE A 135 6.44 7.43 17.70
CA ILE A 135 7.11 8.74 17.61
C ILE A 135 7.50 9.24 19.00
N LYS A 136 6.58 9.18 19.98
CA LYS A 136 6.84 9.58 21.37
C LYS A 136 8.01 8.78 21.94
N HIS A 137 7.95 7.45 21.82
CA HIS A 137 8.99 6.55 22.30
C HIS A 137 10.37 6.89 21.72
N VAL A 138 10.50 6.93 20.39
CA VAL A 138 11.80 7.17 19.73
C VAL A 138 12.33 8.57 20.02
N THR A 139 11.46 9.59 20.07
CA THR A 139 11.87 10.97 20.38
C THR A 139 12.45 11.06 21.79
N VAL A 140 11.78 10.46 22.77
CA VAL A 140 12.28 10.39 24.14
C VAL A 140 13.58 9.61 24.19
N TYR A 141 13.66 8.47 23.51
CA TYR A 141 14.84 7.61 23.47
C TYR A 141 16.08 8.33 22.91
N ASP A 142 15.93 9.00 21.76
CA ASP A 142 16.99 9.79 21.15
C ASP A 142 17.43 10.95 22.07
N THR A 143 16.48 11.60 22.75
CA THR A 143 16.77 12.70 23.68
C THR A 143 17.56 12.25 24.90
N ILE A 144 17.14 11.18 25.57
CA ILE A 144 17.81 10.69 26.79
C ILE A 144 19.21 10.16 26.49
N ARG A 145 19.45 9.62 25.29
CA ARG A 145 20.78 9.14 24.89
C ARG A 145 21.73 10.26 24.46
N LYS A 146 21.23 11.45 24.14
CA LYS A 146 22.05 12.64 23.88
C LYS A 146 22.47 13.39 25.15
N ILE A 147 21.82 13.12 26.29
CA ILE A 147 22.07 13.82 27.54
C ILE A 147 22.78 12.87 28.52
N ASN A 148 24.06 13.16 28.83
CA ASN A 148 24.89 12.28 29.68
C ASN A 148 24.29 12.01 31.07
N SER A 149 23.53 12.95 31.64
CA SER A 149 22.91 12.78 32.97
C SER A 149 21.70 11.85 32.95
N THR A 150 21.09 11.59 31.79
CA THR A 150 19.89 10.73 31.64
C THR A 150 20.14 9.51 30.77
N SER A 151 21.38 9.27 30.32
CA SER A 151 21.74 8.13 29.45
C SER A 151 21.46 6.75 30.06
N LYS A 152 21.37 6.66 31.39
CA LYS A 152 21.01 5.43 32.13
C LYS A 152 19.50 5.19 32.27
N LEU A 153 18.68 6.20 31.98
CA LEU A 153 17.22 6.09 32.04
C LEU A 153 16.68 5.45 30.77
N ASN A 154 15.43 5.01 30.78
CA ASN A 154 14.75 4.45 29.62
C ASN A 154 13.50 5.25 29.27
N PRO A 155 12.98 5.14 28.03
CA PRO A 155 11.78 5.89 27.62
C PRO A 155 10.55 5.66 28.50
N ILE A 156 10.42 4.47 29.09
CA ILE A 156 9.33 4.13 30.02
C ILE A 156 9.33 5.02 31.27
N ASP A 157 10.49 5.51 31.71
CA ASP A 157 10.63 6.41 32.87
C ASP A 157 10.04 7.81 32.59
N PHE A 158 9.74 8.10 31.33
CA PHE A 158 9.14 9.35 30.84
C PHE A 158 7.77 9.13 30.19
N ASP A 159 7.04 8.07 30.60
CA ASP A 159 5.72 7.72 30.05
C ASP A 159 5.75 7.47 28.52
N ALA A 160 6.89 7.01 27.99
CA ALA A 160 7.05 6.71 26.58
C ALA A 160 7.47 5.24 26.36
N PRO A 161 6.69 4.26 26.85
CA PRO A 161 7.01 2.85 26.66
C PRO A 161 7.04 2.48 25.17
N TYR A 162 7.79 1.44 24.82
CA TYR A 162 7.79 0.91 23.46
C TYR A 162 6.38 0.41 23.09
N PRO A 163 5.83 0.80 21.92
CA PRO A 163 4.48 0.39 21.52
C PRO A 163 4.49 -1.04 20.97
N ASN A 164 4.29 -2.03 21.86
CA ASN A 164 4.34 -3.46 21.51
C ASN A 164 3.39 -3.86 20.37
N SER A 165 2.27 -3.15 20.19
CA SER A 165 1.30 -3.42 19.11
C SER A 165 1.75 -2.89 17.74
N PHE A 166 2.72 -1.97 17.67
CA PHE A 166 3.11 -1.31 16.41
C PHE A 166 3.60 -2.31 15.36
N VAL A 167 4.41 -3.28 15.77
CA VAL A 167 4.92 -4.33 14.87
C VAL A 167 3.78 -5.15 14.27
N GLU A 168 2.81 -5.56 15.09
CA GLU A 168 1.70 -6.38 14.64
C GLU A 168 0.73 -5.61 13.76
N ILE A 169 0.46 -4.33 14.06
CA ILE A 169 -0.37 -3.45 13.23
C ILE A 169 0.25 -3.27 11.83
N ILE A 170 1.55 -2.95 11.77
CA ILE A 170 2.27 -2.79 10.50
C ILE A 170 2.24 -4.11 9.70
N LYS A 171 2.52 -5.24 10.36
CA LYS A 171 2.51 -6.56 9.72
C LYS A 171 1.13 -6.96 9.20
N ALA A 172 0.07 -6.75 9.99
CA ALA A 172 -1.29 -7.10 9.62
C ALA A 172 -1.74 -6.32 8.38
N ARG A 173 -1.53 -5.00 8.38
CA ARG A 173 -1.89 -4.13 7.24
C ARG A 173 -1.07 -4.45 6.00
N MET A 174 0.24 -4.66 6.14
CA MET A 174 1.11 -5.12 5.06
C MET A 174 0.58 -6.42 4.44
N THR A 175 0.19 -7.39 5.26
CA THR A 175 -0.31 -8.69 4.80
C THR A 175 -1.63 -8.55 4.03
N ILE A 176 -2.55 -7.71 4.51
CA ILE A 176 -3.82 -7.41 3.82
C ILE A 176 -3.55 -6.78 2.45
N LEU A 177 -2.66 -5.78 2.39
CA LEU A 177 -2.30 -5.10 1.14
C LEU A 177 -1.58 -6.03 0.17
N GLN A 178 -0.67 -6.88 0.66
CA GLN A 178 0.01 -7.87 -0.17
C GLN A 178 -0.98 -8.88 -0.77
N LYS A 179 -1.94 -9.36 0.01
CA LYS A 179 -3.00 -10.24 -0.47
C LYS A 179 -3.81 -9.56 -1.58
N LYS A 180 -4.26 -8.33 -1.34
CA LYS A 180 -5.01 -7.53 -2.32
C LYS A 180 -4.20 -7.27 -3.60
N ASN A 181 -2.90 -7.01 -3.47
CA ASN A 181 -2.00 -6.83 -4.61
C ASN A 181 -1.89 -8.09 -5.47
N ASN A 182 -1.77 -9.26 -4.82
CA ASN A 182 -1.68 -10.55 -5.51
C ASN A 182 -3.00 -10.91 -6.20
N GLU A 183 -4.15 -10.61 -5.58
CA GLU A 183 -5.47 -10.79 -6.20
C GLU A 183 -5.58 -9.96 -7.49
N LEU A 184 -5.15 -8.70 -7.48
CA LEU A 184 -5.15 -7.84 -8.67
C LEU A 184 -4.22 -8.34 -9.79
N LEU A 185 -3.12 -9.00 -9.44
CA LEU A 185 -2.18 -9.59 -10.40
C LEU A 185 -2.69 -10.89 -11.03
N ASN A 186 -3.40 -11.71 -10.26
CA ASN A 186 -3.93 -12.99 -10.73
C ASN A 186 -5.22 -12.86 -11.57
N GLU A 187 -5.80 -11.65 -11.62
CA GLU A 187 -6.90 -11.29 -12.53
C GLU A 187 -6.39 -10.80 -13.92
N ILE A 188 -5.09 -10.95 -14.21
CA ILE A 188 -4.45 -10.66 -15.51
C ILE A 188 -4.39 -11.94 -16.34
#